data_AF-A0A814AJB0-F1
#
_entry.id   AF-A0A814AJB0-F1
#
_cell.length_a   1.000
_cell.length_b   1.000
_cell.length_c   1.000
_cell.angle_alpha   90.00
_cell.angle_beta   90.00
_cell.angle_gamma   90.00
#
_symmetry.space_group_name_H-M   'P 1'
#
loop_
_entity.id
_entity.type
_entity.pdbx_description
1 polymer ?
#
loop_
_entity_poly.entity_id
_entity_poly.type
_entity_poly.pdbx_seq_one_letter_code
_entity_poly.pdbx_strand_id
1 'polypeptide(L)'
;MSKRHLSVQNKGAEHEQQQQQSSSVLTRLSSKRANTNESNSTKKPKIEEKYVDKENIPKRQTRQSTKSKVPERLPSPPPPPPPPVLSPVKIIEPVLDNTTDDSDVDELEVVSDNEEEQRQAADDNGKDHPTNKQYVIYENAGPKNEPFIISKTARFWNQKYRKVLRHVNPDAFGMYIHNDFSCYGELEVVENCLLDITKAIFIVQQGFLERLNYVRKPADKINYVLGFRRIEALSILLDFTDGISGIDDGERFGEIMRVIGACYVTILRGLLPQIMFKKVENTDKNLVKKLNTISKQIPNFKQVLERALVVGYNFLTIGDVCSAYTNILQTVYCNWVFIMEKTSIDFKKKPASFDQDLWNALKHAASIDKDEIDCGDTETFDFMKELRSYKGQYGLGGDAHDLSKWTRSDRAAYSLDRFNTLDSLWF
;
A
#
# COMPACT_ATOMS: atom_id res chain seq x y z
N MET A 1 -39.97 22.95 -80.60
CA MET A 1 -39.78 22.99 -79.14
C MET A 1 -38.33 22.68 -78.81
N SER A 2 -37.78 23.49 -77.89
CA SER A 2 -36.44 23.59 -77.29
C SER A 2 -35.26 22.71 -77.71
N LYS A 3 -34.19 23.46 -78.05
CA LYS A 3 -32.75 23.14 -78.05
C LYS A 3 -32.21 23.00 -76.61
N ARG A 4 -31.18 22.18 -76.39
CA ARG A 4 -29.81 22.65 -75.98
C ARG A 4 -28.82 21.49 -75.75
N HIS A 5 -27.82 21.49 -76.63
CA HIS A 5 -26.39 21.19 -76.41
C HIS A 5 -25.80 21.91 -75.16
N LEU A 6 -24.64 21.61 -74.57
CA LEU A 6 -23.29 21.26 -75.07
C LEU A 6 -22.43 20.77 -73.88
N SER A 7 -21.40 19.97 -74.15
CA SER A 7 -20.17 19.90 -73.34
C SER A 7 -19.18 21.00 -73.79
N VAL A 8 -18.17 21.34 -72.99
CA VAL A 8 -16.76 21.71 -73.36
C VAL A 8 -16.07 22.58 -72.28
N GLN A 9 -14.94 22.05 -71.78
CA GLN A 9 -13.63 22.64 -71.41
C GLN A 9 -13.44 23.96 -70.61
N ASN A 10 -12.67 23.81 -69.52
CA ASN A 10 -11.39 24.46 -69.09
C ASN A 10 -11.14 25.98 -69.12
N LYS A 11 -10.24 26.36 -68.17
CA LYS A 11 -9.58 27.66 -67.83
C LYS A 11 -10.33 28.43 -66.73
N GLY A 12 -9.73 28.98 -65.68
CA GLY A 12 -8.34 29.17 -65.27
C GLY A 12 -8.25 30.43 -64.38
N ALA A 13 -7.36 30.41 -63.39
CA ALA A 13 -6.74 31.54 -62.68
C ALA A 13 -7.56 32.45 -61.73
N GLU A 14 -6.82 33.01 -60.76
CA GLU A 14 -7.11 34.13 -59.85
C GLU A 14 -7.72 33.81 -58.47
N HIS A 15 -6.85 33.55 -57.47
CA HIS A 15 -6.63 34.50 -56.37
C HIS A 15 -5.50 34.01 -55.43
N GLU A 16 -4.29 34.49 -55.68
CA GLU A 16 -3.20 34.61 -54.70
C GLU A 16 -3.25 36.03 -54.08
N GLN A 17 -2.66 36.17 -52.90
CA GLN A 17 -2.44 37.38 -52.08
C GLN A 17 -3.46 37.61 -50.95
N GLN A 18 -3.12 37.12 -49.75
CA GLN A 18 -2.83 37.99 -48.60
C GLN A 18 -2.40 37.16 -47.38
N GLN A 19 -1.51 37.75 -46.57
CA GLN A 19 -1.06 37.32 -45.23
C GLN A 19 0.14 36.35 -45.17
N GLN A 20 1.28 36.84 -45.66
CA GLN A 20 2.56 36.70 -44.97
C GLN A 20 2.93 38.05 -44.37
N GLN A 21 3.01 38.17 -43.05
CA GLN A 21 3.88 39.09 -42.31
C GLN A 21 3.73 38.80 -40.81
N SER A 22 4.82 38.97 -40.07
CA SER A 22 4.98 38.78 -38.61
C SER A 22 5.66 37.48 -38.16
N SER A 23 6.88 37.23 -38.66
CA SER A 23 7.91 36.46 -37.94
C SER A 23 9.25 37.20 -38.00
N SER A 24 9.60 37.90 -36.93
CA SER A 24 10.94 38.35 -36.48
C SER A 24 10.66 39.51 -35.52
N VAL A 25 11.07 39.47 -34.25
CA VAL A 25 12.42 39.80 -33.80
C VAL A 25 12.57 39.20 -32.40
N LEU A 26 13.56 38.32 -32.22
CA LEU A 26 13.94 37.79 -30.91
C LEU A 26 15.46 37.61 -30.90
N THR A 27 16.20 38.68 -30.64
CA THR A 27 17.56 38.57 -30.08
C THR A 27 18.05 39.89 -29.47
N ARG A 28 18.68 39.75 -28.29
CA ARG A 28 19.62 40.66 -27.59
C ARG A 28 19.03 41.88 -26.89
N LEU A 29 19.14 41.91 -25.56
CA LEU A 29 20.25 42.60 -24.89
C LEU A 29 20.25 42.32 -23.38
N SER A 30 21.33 41.70 -22.92
CA SER A 30 21.86 41.81 -21.58
C SER A 30 22.61 43.14 -21.44
N SER A 31 22.40 43.90 -20.35
CA SER A 31 23.45 44.43 -19.45
C SER A 31 23.05 45.72 -18.70
N LYS A 32 23.28 45.66 -17.38
CA LYS A 32 23.87 46.68 -16.48
C LYS A 32 23.33 48.13 -16.48
N ARG A 33 22.79 48.53 -15.32
CA ARG A 33 23.28 49.62 -14.42
C ARG A 33 22.37 49.64 -13.18
N ALA A 34 22.87 49.38 -11.97
CA ALA A 34 23.67 50.22 -11.07
C ALA A 34 22.85 51.21 -10.24
N ASN A 35 22.89 50.98 -8.92
CA ASN A 35 22.81 51.89 -7.77
C ASN A 35 21.63 52.86 -7.64
N THR A 36 20.88 52.69 -6.54
CA THR A 36 20.85 53.69 -5.45
C THR A 36 20.53 53.03 -4.11
N ASN A 37 21.33 53.40 -3.11
CA ASN A 37 21.10 53.20 -1.68
C ASN A 37 19.80 53.90 -1.26
N GLU A 38 19.04 53.31 -0.35
CA GLU A 38 18.53 54.05 0.81
C GLU A 38 18.15 53.10 1.95
N SER A 39 18.85 53.31 3.05
CA SER A 39 18.63 52.79 4.39
C SER A 39 17.26 53.22 4.93
N ASN A 40 16.48 52.28 5.47
CA ASN A 40 15.61 52.61 6.60
C ASN A 40 15.41 51.45 7.57
N SER A 41 15.92 51.70 8.76
CA SER A 41 15.74 51.00 10.02
C SER A 41 14.26 50.94 10.40
N THR A 42 13.74 49.73 10.64
CA THR A 42 12.48 49.55 11.37
C THR A 42 12.64 48.56 12.52
N LYS A 43 12.41 49.14 13.69
CA LYS A 43 12.35 48.63 15.07
C LYS A 43 11.73 47.24 15.22
N LYS A 44 12.44 46.38 15.99
CA LYS A 44 11.89 45.20 16.67
C LYS A 44 10.86 45.64 17.73
N PRO A 45 9.69 45.00 17.83
CA PRO A 45 8.83 45.14 19.00
C PRO A 45 9.33 44.25 20.14
N LYS A 46 9.35 44.86 21.33
CA LYS A 46 9.70 44.27 22.63
C LYS A 46 8.44 43.57 23.14
N ILE A 47 8.47 42.24 23.28
CA ILE A 47 7.37 41.47 23.89
C ILE A 47 7.54 41.58 25.41
N GLU A 48 6.51 42.12 26.06
CA GLU A 48 6.37 42.17 27.52
C GLU A 48 5.94 40.79 28.04
N GLU A 49 6.77 40.16 28.87
CA GLU A 49 6.39 39.03 29.71
C GLU A 49 5.48 39.54 30.84
N LYS A 50 4.19 39.17 30.78
CA LYS A 50 3.30 39.27 31.94
C LYS A 50 3.50 38.04 32.82
N TYR A 51 4.07 38.27 33.99
CA TYR A 51 4.03 37.37 35.13
C TYR A 51 2.57 37.07 35.51
N VAL A 52 2.20 35.80 35.57
CA VAL A 52 0.93 35.31 36.11
C VAL A 52 1.23 34.60 37.42
N ASP A 53 0.68 35.13 38.50
CA ASP A 53 0.70 34.53 39.85
C ASP A 53 0.09 33.13 39.83
N LYS A 54 0.87 32.15 40.30
CA LYS A 54 0.40 30.79 40.60
C LYS A 54 0.33 30.61 42.11
N GLU A 55 -0.80 30.98 42.71
CA GLU A 55 -1.20 30.50 44.03
C GLU A 55 -2.52 29.72 43.92
N ASN A 56 -2.44 28.44 44.33
CA ASN A 56 -3.50 27.50 44.74
C ASN A 56 -3.44 26.15 44.00
N ILE A 57 -2.55 25.28 44.50
CA ILE A 57 -2.64 23.83 44.29
C ILE A 57 -2.95 23.19 45.66
N PRO A 58 -4.05 22.45 45.82
CA PRO A 58 -4.37 21.78 47.07
C PRO A 58 -3.45 20.58 47.32
N LYS A 59 -2.93 20.49 48.55
CA LYS A 59 -2.04 19.43 49.04
C LYS A 59 -2.75 18.06 49.00
N ARG A 60 -2.23 17.14 48.19
CA ARG A 60 -2.62 15.74 48.12
C ARG A 60 -2.09 15.00 49.35
N GLN A 61 -2.99 14.37 50.10
CA GLN A 61 -2.68 13.61 51.31
C GLN A 61 -1.82 12.37 51.00
N THR A 62 -0.71 12.26 51.72
CA THR A 62 0.20 11.11 51.72
C THR A 62 -0.46 9.92 52.42
N ARG A 63 -0.83 8.87 51.67
CA ARG A 63 -1.24 7.58 52.24
C ARG A 63 0.02 6.82 52.67
N GLN A 64 0.05 6.44 53.95
CA GLN A 64 1.05 5.54 54.53
C GLN A 64 0.92 4.13 53.92
N SER A 65 2.02 3.64 53.35
CA SER A 65 2.15 2.28 52.82
C SER A 65 2.62 1.34 53.94
N THR A 66 1.81 0.36 54.29
CA THR A 66 2.17 -0.77 55.13
C THR A 66 3.11 -1.71 54.38
N LYS A 67 4.26 -2.04 54.97
CA LYS A 67 5.25 -2.99 54.44
C LYS A 67 4.67 -4.42 54.48
N SER A 68 4.33 -4.98 53.33
CA SER A 68 4.17 -6.44 53.17
C SER A 68 5.48 -7.06 52.68
N LYS A 69 5.89 -8.16 53.33
CA LYS A 69 7.03 -9.01 52.97
C LYS A 69 6.80 -9.61 51.59
N VAL A 70 7.68 -9.31 50.63
CA VAL A 70 7.72 -9.91 49.30
C VAL A 70 8.44 -11.26 49.38
N PRO A 71 7.91 -12.36 48.81
CA PRO A 71 8.62 -13.63 48.72
C PRO A 71 9.81 -13.51 47.76
N GLU A 72 10.92 -14.12 48.15
CA GLU A 72 12.17 -14.21 47.41
C GLU A 72 11.92 -14.89 46.05
N ARG A 73 12.11 -14.13 44.94
CA ARG A 73 11.99 -14.66 43.58
C ARG A 73 13.18 -15.58 43.31
N LEU A 74 12.90 -16.80 42.83
CA LEU A 74 13.89 -17.66 42.21
C LEU A 74 14.55 -16.95 41.02
N PRO A 75 15.86 -17.17 40.78
CA PRO A 75 16.55 -16.58 39.64
C PRO A 75 15.92 -17.06 38.34
N SER A 76 15.65 -16.11 37.44
CA SER A 76 15.18 -16.39 36.09
C SER A 76 16.22 -17.22 35.32
N PRO A 77 15.81 -18.20 34.51
CA PRO A 77 16.73 -18.95 33.65
C PRO A 77 17.44 -17.99 32.69
N PRO A 78 18.69 -18.31 32.28
CA PRO A 78 19.45 -17.48 31.36
C PRO A 78 18.72 -17.43 29.99
N PRO A 79 18.76 -16.28 29.30
CA PRO A 79 18.17 -16.16 27.97
C PRO A 79 18.87 -17.11 27.00
N PRO A 80 18.15 -17.65 25.99
CA PRO A 80 18.75 -18.47 24.95
C PRO A 80 19.84 -17.66 24.21
N PRO A 81 20.87 -18.34 23.65
CA PRO A 81 21.92 -17.65 22.93
C PRO A 81 21.32 -16.89 21.73
N PRO A 82 21.82 -15.67 21.43
CA PRO A 82 21.37 -14.93 20.26
C PRO A 82 21.63 -15.75 18.99
N PRO A 83 20.80 -15.58 17.94
CA PRO A 83 21.04 -16.22 16.67
C PRO A 83 22.45 -15.85 16.16
N PRO A 84 23.14 -16.78 15.46
CA PRO A 84 24.48 -16.52 14.97
C PRO A 84 24.46 -15.29 14.07
N VAL A 85 25.25 -14.27 14.44
CA VAL A 85 25.48 -13.10 13.59
C VAL A 85 26.13 -13.58 12.30
N LEU A 86 25.36 -13.60 11.21
CA LEU A 86 25.89 -13.88 9.89
C LEU A 86 26.94 -12.82 9.57
N SER A 87 28.20 -13.26 9.51
CA SER A 87 29.32 -12.39 9.14
C SER A 87 29.07 -11.83 7.74
N PRO A 88 29.47 -10.57 7.44
CA PRO A 88 29.33 -10.02 6.11
C PRO A 88 30.06 -10.91 5.11
N VAL A 89 29.29 -11.48 4.18
CA VAL A 89 29.78 -12.30 3.08
C VAL A 89 30.79 -11.47 2.29
N LYS A 90 32.08 -11.80 2.40
CA LYS A 90 33.09 -11.33 1.46
C LYS A 90 32.77 -11.96 0.11
N ILE A 91 32.29 -11.14 -0.82
CA ILE A 91 32.16 -11.51 -2.23
C ILE A 91 33.58 -11.74 -2.74
N ILE A 92 33.95 -13.01 -2.93
CA ILE A 92 35.14 -13.41 -3.68
C ILE A 92 34.68 -13.55 -5.14
N GLU A 93 35.36 -12.84 -6.04
CA GLU A 93 35.12 -12.97 -7.49
C GLU A 93 35.44 -14.41 -7.94
N PRO A 94 34.61 -15.02 -8.79
CA PRO A 94 34.82 -16.41 -9.19
C PRO A 94 36.02 -16.52 -10.14
N VAL A 95 37.05 -17.22 -9.68
CA VAL A 95 38.01 -17.89 -10.56
C VAL A 95 37.29 -19.12 -11.13
N LEU A 96 37.05 -19.11 -12.44
CA LEU A 96 36.62 -20.28 -13.20
C LEU A 96 37.76 -21.28 -13.21
N ASP A 97 37.60 -22.39 -12.51
CA ASP A 97 38.35 -23.60 -12.81
C ASP A 97 37.38 -24.79 -12.91
N ASN A 98 37.51 -25.50 -14.03
CA ASN A 98 36.69 -26.62 -14.44
C ASN A 98 37.27 -27.89 -13.82
N THR A 99 36.59 -28.49 -12.85
CA THR A 99 36.70 -29.94 -12.63
C THR A 99 35.38 -30.51 -12.12
N THR A 100 34.91 -31.51 -12.88
CA THR A 100 33.86 -32.46 -12.59
C THR A 100 34.14 -33.23 -11.30
N ASP A 101 33.16 -33.33 -10.41
CA ASP A 101 33.07 -34.48 -9.52
C ASP A 101 31.60 -34.82 -9.21
N ASP A 102 31.30 -36.09 -9.43
CA ASP A 102 30.01 -36.73 -9.22
C ASP A 102 29.68 -36.75 -7.73
N SER A 103 28.53 -36.22 -7.35
CA SER A 103 27.89 -36.61 -6.10
C SER A 103 26.42 -36.86 -6.35
N ASP A 104 26.05 -38.13 -6.22
CA ASP A 104 24.71 -38.68 -6.25
C ASP A 104 23.79 -37.88 -5.31
N VAL A 105 23.01 -36.99 -5.92
CA VAL A 105 21.88 -36.35 -5.24
C VAL A 105 20.73 -37.34 -5.37
N ASP A 106 20.41 -38.02 -4.27
CA ASP A 106 19.19 -38.80 -4.13
C ASP A 106 18.00 -37.91 -4.50
N GLU A 107 17.55 -38.07 -5.74
CA GLU A 107 16.34 -37.50 -6.31
C GLU A 107 15.16 -38.22 -5.64
N LEU A 108 14.93 -37.86 -4.37
CA LEU A 108 13.74 -38.27 -3.64
C LEU A 108 12.56 -37.68 -4.41
N GLU A 109 11.83 -38.57 -5.09
CA GLU A 109 10.48 -38.34 -5.56
C GLU A 109 9.69 -37.72 -4.40
N VAL A 110 9.58 -36.39 -4.43
CA VAL A 110 8.62 -35.66 -3.62
C VAL A 110 7.28 -36.17 -4.12
N VAL A 111 6.72 -37.15 -3.40
CA VAL A 111 5.37 -37.65 -3.60
C VAL A 111 4.50 -36.42 -3.71
N SER A 112 3.99 -36.21 -4.92
CA SER A 112 3.34 -34.97 -5.27
C SER A 112 1.99 -34.97 -4.56
N ASP A 113 1.91 -34.28 -3.41
CA ASP A 113 0.66 -33.83 -2.79
C ASP A 113 -0.10 -32.81 -3.68
N ASN A 114 0.33 -32.67 -4.94
CA ASN A 114 -0.29 -31.94 -6.04
C ASN A 114 -1.68 -32.48 -6.43
N GLU A 115 -2.04 -33.72 -6.07
CA GLU A 115 -3.37 -34.26 -6.41
C GLU A 115 -4.49 -33.79 -5.47
N GLU A 116 -4.19 -33.44 -4.22
CA GLU A 116 -5.19 -32.91 -3.27
C GLU A 116 -5.24 -31.36 -3.30
N GLU A 117 -4.11 -30.70 -3.62
CA GLU A 117 -4.06 -29.26 -3.92
C GLU A 117 -4.78 -28.88 -5.23
N GLN A 118 -4.83 -29.78 -6.22
CA GLN A 118 -5.70 -29.61 -7.40
C GLN A 118 -7.19 -29.83 -7.08
N ARG A 119 -7.52 -30.52 -5.98
CA ARG A 119 -8.91 -30.79 -5.59
C ARG A 119 -9.54 -29.71 -4.70
N GLN A 120 -8.73 -28.90 -4.00
CA GLN A 120 -9.22 -27.68 -3.32
C GLN A 120 -9.19 -26.42 -4.20
N ALA A 121 -8.66 -26.49 -5.41
CA ALA A 121 -8.95 -25.55 -6.49
C ALA A 121 -10.35 -25.80 -7.09
N ALA A 122 -11.36 -25.99 -6.23
CA ALA A 122 -12.75 -26.15 -6.61
C ALA A 122 -13.20 -24.90 -7.40
N ASP A 123 -13.39 -25.06 -8.71
CA ASP A 123 -14.08 -24.15 -9.62
C ASP A 123 -13.94 -22.63 -9.35
N ASP A 124 -12.70 -22.16 -9.20
CA ASP A 124 -12.34 -20.75 -9.08
C ASP A 124 -12.52 -19.96 -10.41
N ASN A 125 -13.35 -20.53 -11.30
CA ASN A 125 -13.71 -20.07 -12.63
C ASN A 125 -14.83 -19.03 -12.54
N GLY A 126 -14.58 -17.93 -11.83
CA GLY A 126 -15.45 -16.77 -11.91
C GLY A 126 -15.69 -16.37 -13.39
N LYS A 127 -16.85 -15.79 -13.68
CA LYS A 127 -17.24 -15.44 -15.05
C LYS A 127 -16.58 -14.16 -15.49
N ASP A 128 -16.13 -14.07 -16.75
CA ASP A 128 -15.61 -12.81 -17.29
C ASP A 128 -16.65 -11.68 -17.16
N HIS A 129 -16.22 -10.51 -16.70
CA HIS A 129 -17.11 -9.36 -16.56
C HIS A 129 -17.62 -8.90 -17.94
N PRO A 130 -18.94 -8.67 -18.11
CA PRO A 130 -19.58 -8.55 -19.43
C PRO A 130 -19.05 -7.37 -20.26
N THR A 131 -18.64 -6.29 -19.61
CA THR A 131 -18.14 -5.07 -20.28
C THR A 131 -16.64 -4.84 -20.14
N ASN A 132 -15.94 -5.65 -19.32
CA ASN A 132 -14.53 -5.42 -19.03
C ASN A 132 -13.79 -6.73 -18.75
N LYS A 133 -13.26 -7.37 -19.81
CA LYS A 133 -12.58 -8.68 -19.76
C LYS A 133 -11.34 -8.74 -18.85
N GLN A 134 -10.90 -7.60 -18.30
CA GLN A 134 -9.85 -7.54 -17.30
C GLN A 134 -10.35 -7.87 -15.89
N TYR A 135 -11.65 -8.10 -15.71
CA TYR A 135 -12.29 -8.45 -14.44
C TYR A 135 -13.07 -9.75 -14.56
N VAL A 136 -13.21 -10.38 -13.41
CA VAL A 136 -13.92 -11.64 -13.20
C VAL A 136 -14.97 -11.40 -12.11
N ILE A 137 -16.13 -12.02 -12.26
CA ILE A 137 -17.27 -11.94 -11.35
C ILE A 137 -17.44 -13.30 -10.67
N TYR A 138 -17.46 -13.28 -9.35
CA TYR A 138 -17.78 -14.42 -8.50
C TYR A 138 -19.19 -14.22 -7.96
N GLU A 139 -20.15 -14.96 -8.51
CA GLU A 139 -21.55 -14.91 -8.08
C GLU A 139 -21.69 -15.44 -6.65
N ASN A 140 -22.55 -14.78 -5.85
CA ASN A 140 -22.86 -15.18 -4.46
C ASN A 140 -21.67 -15.28 -3.50
N ALA A 141 -20.53 -14.66 -3.80
CA ALA A 141 -19.34 -14.70 -2.94
C ALA A 141 -19.27 -13.54 -1.91
N GLY A 142 -20.12 -12.51 -2.05
CA GLY A 142 -20.16 -11.39 -1.10
C GLY A 142 -21.00 -11.66 0.15
N PRO A 143 -20.84 -10.87 1.23
CA PRO A 143 -21.59 -11.01 2.50
C PRO A 143 -23.13 -10.97 2.37
N LYS A 144 -23.66 -10.61 1.20
CA LYS A 144 -25.08 -10.42 0.89
C LYS A 144 -25.52 -11.12 -0.39
N ASN A 145 -24.80 -12.17 -0.80
CA ASN A 145 -24.93 -12.78 -2.12
C ASN A 145 -24.70 -11.79 -3.27
N GLU A 146 -24.02 -10.67 -3.01
CA GLU A 146 -23.63 -9.74 -4.05
C GLU A 146 -22.44 -10.32 -4.85
N PRO A 147 -22.39 -10.07 -6.16
CA PRO A 147 -21.28 -10.51 -6.99
C PRO A 147 -19.99 -9.83 -6.53
N PHE A 148 -18.97 -10.62 -6.24
CA PHE A 148 -17.64 -10.11 -5.94
C PHE A 148 -16.86 -9.93 -7.25
N ILE A 149 -16.44 -8.70 -7.55
CA ILE A 149 -15.76 -8.37 -8.80
C ILE A 149 -14.28 -8.17 -8.49
N ILE A 150 -13.42 -8.95 -9.16
CA ILE A 150 -11.97 -8.90 -8.98
C ILE A 150 -11.26 -8.72 -10.32
N SER A 151 -10.22 -7.90 -10.37
CA SER A 151 -9.39 -7.81 -11.58
C SER A 151 -8.57 -9.10 -11.77
N LYS A 152 -8.39 -9.54 -13.02
CA LYS A 152 -7.52 -10.67 -13.36
C LYS A 152 -6.09 -10.45 -12.87
N THR A 153 -5.64 -9.19 -12.87
CA THR A 153 -4.38 -8.78 -12.28
C THR A 153 -4.38 -9.04 -10.77
N ALA A 154 -5.35 -8.53 -10.02
CA ALA A 154 -5.41 -8.76 -8.58
C ALA A 154 -5.48 -10.24 -8.23
N ARG A 155 -6.30 -11.02 -8.95
CA ARG A 155 -6.40 -12.47 -8.78
C ARG A 155 -5.04 -13.15 -8.93
N PHE A 156 -4.32 -12.88 -10.02
CA PHE A 156 -2.99 -13.46 -10.27
C PHE A 156 -2.02 -13.14 -9.13
N TRP A 157 -1.96 -11.88 -8.70
CA TRP A 157 -1.02 -11.45 -7.66
C TRP A 157 -1.41 -11.97 -6.29
N ASN A 158 -2.70 -11.98 -5.95
CA ASN A 158 -3.18 -12.58 -4.73
C ASN A 158 -2.88 -14.07 -4.67
N GLN A 159 -3.13 -14.83 -5.75
CA GLN A 159 -2.74 -16.25 -5.83
C GLN A 159 -1.24 -16.44 -5.65
N LYS A 160 -0.42 -15.57 -6.25
CA LYS A 160 1.04 -15.60 -6.06
C LYS A 160 1.41 -15.42 -4.59
N TYR A 161 0.90 -14.39 -3.91
CA TYR A 161 1.26 -14.11 -2.52
C TYR A 161 0.69 -15.15 -1.55
N ARG A 162 -0.53 -15.64 -1.78
CA ARG A 162 -1.13 -16.70 -0.94
C ARG A 162 -0.35 -18.01 -1.01
N LYS A 163 0.28 -18.33 -2.13
CA LYS A 163 1.20 -19.48 -2.21
C LYS A 163 2.40 -19.27 -1.28
N VAL A 164 3.00 -18.08 -1.30
CA VAL A 164 4.14 -17.75 -0.44
C VAL A 164 3.74 -17.71 1.05
N LEU A 165 2.53 -17.24 1.39
CA LEU A 165 2.04 -17.24 2.78
C LEU A 165 2.01 -18.64 3.41
N ARG A 166 1.77 -19.70 2.62
CA ARG A 166 1.85 -21.08 3.13
C ARG A 166 3.27 -21.44 3.54
N HIS A 167 4.27 -20.85 2.88
CA HIS A 167 5.67 -21.15 3.12
C HIS A 167 6.23 -20.43 4.34
N VAL A 168 5.52 -19.45 4.90
CA VAL A 168 5.98 -18.74 6.11
C VAL A 168 5.39 -19.29 7.40
N ASN A 169 4.50 -20.29 7.31
CA ASN A 169 3.88 -20.94 8.46
C ASN A 169 4.75 -22.12 8.95
N PRO A 170 5.39 -22.05 10.13
CA PRO A 170 6.20 -23.15 10.68
C PRO A 170 5.44 -24.47 10.83
N ASP A 171 4.14 -24.41 11.16
CA ASP A 171 3.31 -25.60 11.35
C ASP A 171 3.17 -26.41 10.05
N ALA A 172 3.15 -25.74 8.90
CA ALA A 172 3.09 -26.39 7.60
C ALA A 172 4.36 -27.23 7.29
N PHE A 173 5.43 -27.02 8.06
CA PHE A 173 6.70 -27.75 7.94
C PHE A 173 7.01 -28.61 9.18
N GLY A 174 6.09 -28.75 10.13
CA GLY A 174 6.30 -29.50 11.37
C GLY A 174 7.37 -28.90 12.27
N MET A 175 7.55 -27.58 12.22
CA MET A 175 8.58 -26.86 12.95
C MET A 175 7.99 -26.15 14.18
N TYR A 176 8.79 -26.07 15.24
CA TYR A 176 8.52 -25.25 16.41
C TYR A 176 9.50 -24.07 16.42
N ILE A 177 9.07 -22.96 15.84
CA ILE A 177 9.82 -21.69 15.84
C ILE A 177 9.06 -20.69 16.74
N HIS A 178 9.77 -19.72 17.32
CA HIS A 178 9.20 -18.67 18.15
C HIS A 178 7.97 -17.99 17.51
N ASN A 179 7.07 -17.52 18.39
CA ASN A 179 5.71 -17.07 18.08
C ASN A 179 5.60 -16.04 16.94
N ASP A 180 6.62 -15.21 16.73
CA ASP A 180 6.54 -14.10 15.76
C ASP A 180 7.06 -14.47 14.37
N PHE A 181 7.61 -15.67 14.17
CA PHE A 181 8.23 -16.05 12.89
C PHE A 181 7.25 -15.93 11.72
N SER A 182 6.04 -16.47 11.88
CA SER A 182 4.98 -16.36 10.88
C SER A 182 4.59 -14.90 10.65
N CYS A 183 4.49 -14.09 11.71
CA CYS A 183 4.16 -12.67 11.62
C CYS A 183 5.20 -11.89 10.79
N TYR A 184 6.49 -12.13 11.02
CA TYR A 184 7.57 -11.54 10.21
C TYR A 184 7.56 -12.04 8.76
N GLY A 185 7.21 -13.31 8.54
CA GLY A 185 7.06 -13.84 7.19
C GLY A 185 5.87 -13.27 6.44
N GLU A 186 4.72 -13.10 7.09
CA GLU A 186 3.56 -12.40 6.53
C GLU A 186 3.91 -10.95 6.18
N LEU A 187 4.63 -10.27 7.07
CA LEU A 187 5.14 -8.91 6.84
C LEU A 187 6.06 -8.86 5.62
N GLU A 188 7.00 -9.80 5.47
CA GLU A 188 7.89 -9.91 4.32
C GLU A 188 7.10 -10.09 3.00
N VAL A 189 6.01 -10.87 3.02
CA VAL A 189 5.12 -11.04 1.86
C VAL A 189 4.40 -9.73 1.51
N VAL A 190 3.93 -8.97 2.51
CA VAL A 190 3.32 -7.65 2.31
C VAL A 190 4.34 -6.66 1.74
N GLU A 191 5.56 -6.64 2.26
CA GLU A 191 6.66 -5.80 1.77
C GLU A 191 7.01 -6.13 0.30
N ASN A 192 7.07 -7.42 -0.04
CA ASN A 192 7.25 -7.90 -1.40
C ASN A 192 6.11 -7.43 -2.33
N CYS A 193 4.87 -7.40 -1.83
CA CYS A 193 3.74 -6.86 -2.57
C CYS A 193 3.90 -5.34 -2.83
N LEU A 194 4.33 -4.57 -1.84
CA LEU A 194 4.61 -3.13 -2.00
C LEU A 194 5.76 -2.86 -2.98
N LEU A 195 6.79 -3.70 -2.99
CA LEU A 195 7.86 -3.65 -4.00
C LEU A 195 7.32 -3.87 -5.42
N ASP A 196 6.44 -4.85 -5.60
CA ASP A 196 5.84 -5.13 -6.90
C ASP A 196 4.90 -3.99 -7.36
N ILE A 197 4.14 -3.38 -6.44
CA ILE A 197 3.38 -2.14 -6.71
C ILE A 197 4.31 -1.02 -7.16
N THR A 198 5.45 -0.86 -6.47
CA THR A 198 6.43 0.18 -6.77
C THR A 198 6.99 0.04 -8.19
N LYS A 199 7.37 -1.18 -8.57
CA LYS A 199 7.82 -1.51 -9.94
C LYS A 199 6.70 -1.31 -10.97
N ALA A 200 5.46 -1.60 -10.61
CA ALA A 200 4.33 -1.43 -11.52
C ALA A 200 4.07 0.05 -11.85
N ILE A 201 4.09 0.93 -10.85
CA ILE A 201 3.60 2.32 -10.99
C ILE A 201 4.74 3.31 -11.19
N PHE A 202 5.81 3.20 -10.42
CA PHE A 202 6.76 4.29 -10.26
C PHE A 202 8.06 4.05 -11.01
N ILE A 203 8.42 2.82 -11.32
CA ILE A 203 9.78 2.51 -11.78
C ILE A 203 9.77 1.76 -13.12
N VAL A 204 10.52 2.27 -14.10
CA VAL A 204 10.96 1.50 -15.28
C VAL A 204 12.41 1.08 -15.08
N GLN A 205 12.72 -0.18 -15.31
CA GLN A 205 14.09 -0.63 -15.47
C GLN A 205 14.61 -0.15 -16.84
N GLN A 206 15.62 0.73 -16.86
CA GLN A 206 16.27 1.11 -18.12
C GLN A 206 17.43 0.16 -18.43
N GLY A 207 17.37 -0.53 -19.57
CA GLY A 207 18.49 -1.27 -20.16
C GLY A 207 18.62 -2.75 -19.75
N PHE A 208 19.16 -3.55 -20.67
CA PHE A 208 19.49 -4.97 -20.48
C PHE A 208 20.85 -5.17 -19.77
N LEU A 209 21.78 -4.21 -19.91
CA LEU A 209 23.14 -4.29 -19.38
C LEU A 209 23.40 -3.46 -18.11
N GLU A 210 22.55 -2.50 -17.76
CA GLU A 210 22.74 -1.69 -16.55
C GLU A 210 21.75 -2.11 -15.47
N ARG A 211 22.14 -3.08 -14.64
CA ARG A 211 21.33 -3.64 -13.54
C ARG A 211 20.99 -2.65 -12.40
N LEU A 212 21.20 -1.34 -12.56
CA LEU A 212 21.14 -0.39 -11.44
C LEU A 212 20.40 0.93 -11.71
N ASN A 213 19.97 1.24 -12.94
CA ASN A 213 19.32 2.52 -13.25
C ASN A 213 17.79 2.38 -13.35
N TYR A 214 17.11 2.72 -12.26
CA TYR A 214 15.66 2.80 -12.17
C TYR A 214 15.19 4.23 -12.44
N VAL A 215 14.36 4.41 -13.47
CA VAL A 215 13.82 5.74 -13.83
C VAL A 215 12.34 5.84 -13.46
N ARG A 216 11.94 7.01 -12.95
CA ARG A 216 10.55 7.26 -12.58
C ARG A 216 9.66 7.18 -13.84
N LYS A 217 8.64 6.33 -13.82
CA LYS A 217 7.61 6.30 -14.87
C LYS A 217 6.93 7.66 -14.98
N PRO A 218 6.58 8.11 -16.19
CA PRO A 218 5.67 9.24 -16.33
C PRO A 218 4.36 8.90 -15.61
N ALA A 219 3.79 9.90 -14.92
CA ALA A 219 2.53 9.79 -14.22
C ALA A 219 1.36 9.69 -15.21
N ASP A 220 1.22 8.53 -15.85
CA ASP A 220 0.14 8.22 -16.77
C ASP A 220 -1.01 7.52 -16.02
N LYS A 221 -2.24 7.88 -16.40
CA LYS A 221 -3.47 7.30 -15.86
C LYS A 221 -3.48 5.77 -15.99
N ILE A 222 -2.90 5.21 -17.04
CA ILE A 222 -2.80 3.75 -17.23
C ILE A 222 -1.99 3.11 -16.11
N ASN A 223 -0.87 3.71 -15.71
CA ASN A 223 -0.03 3.21 -14.62
C ASN A 223 -0.79 3.21 -13.28
N TYR A 224 -1.60 4.24 -13.03
CA TYR A 224 -2.44 4.28 -11.83
C TYR A 224 -3.60 3.27 -11.87
N VAL A 225 -4.18 2.98 -13.03
CA VAL A 225 -5.19 1.89 -13.16
C VAL A 225 -4.55 0.54 -12.87
N LEU A 226 -3.35 0.27 -13.40
CA LEU A 226 -2.59 -0.94 -13.07
C LEU A 226 -2.23 -0.99 -11.59
N GLY A 227 -1.80 0.16 -11.03
CA GLY A 227 -1.52 0.32 -9.63
C GLY A 227 -2.73 0.01 -8.74
N PHE A 228 -3.91 0.49 -9.11
CA PHE A 228 -5.15 0.20 -8.39
C PHE A 228 -5.42 -1.31 -8.31
N ARG A 229 -5.25 -2.02 -9.43
CA ARG A 229 -5.42 -3.48 -9.47
C ARG A 229 -4.39 -4.22 -8.62
N ARG A 230 -3.21 -3.63 -8.35
CA ARG A 230 -2.24 -4.20 -7.41
C ARG A 230 -2.59 -3.88 -5.98
N ILE A 231 -3.09 -2.68 -5.70
CA ILE A 231 -3.64 -2.34 -4.39
C ILE A 231 -4.84 -3.21 -4.05
N GLU A 232 -5.71 -3.51 -5.01
CA GLU A 232 -6.78 -4.50 -4.83
C GLU A 232 -6.22 -5.86 -4.38
N ALA A 233 -5.13 -6.33 -5.00
CA ALA A 233 -4.45 -7.56 -4.58
C ALA A 233 -3.93 -7.47 -3.14
N LEU A 234 -3.36 -6.31 -2.78
CA LEU A 234 -2.88 -6.01 -1.43
C LEU A 234 -4.03 -5.97 -0.42
N SER A 235 -5.17 -5.36 -0.74
CA SER A 235 -6.35 -5.34 0.13
C SER A 235 -6.80 -6.77 0.45
N ILE A 236 -6.88 -7.63 -0.58
CA ILE A 236 -7.24 -9.04 -0.40
C ILE A 236 -6.15 -9.79 0.37
N LEU A 237 -4.87 -9.50 0.12
CA LEU A 237 -3.77 -10.11 0.86
C LEU A 237 -3.85 -9.81 2.36
N LEU A 238 -4.17 -8.57 2.72
CA LEU A 238 -4.29 -8.15 4.12
C LEU A 238 -5.42 -8.86 4.85
N ASP A 239 -6.46 -9.33 4.15
CA ASP A 239 -7.52 -10.18 4.72
C ASP A 239 -7.01 -11.60 5.10
N PHE A 240 -5.78 -11.97 4.72
CA PHE A 240 -5.15 -13.27 5.01
C PHE A 240 -3.88 -13.13 5.86
N THR A 241 -3.58 -11.94 6.38
CA THR A 241 -2.36 -11.68 7.16
C THR A 241 -2.73 -11.11 8.53
N ASP A 242 -3.63 -11.80 9.22
CA ASP A 242 -4.09 -11.40 10.55
C ASP A 242 -2.96 -11.51 11.60
N GLY A 243 -1.99 -12.39 11.34
CA GLY A 243 -0.84 -12.63 12.21
C GLY A 243 0.08 -11.43 12.35
N ILE A 244 0.21 -10.58 11.31
CA ILE A 244 1.08 -9.39 11.34
C ILE A 244 0.77 -8.49 12.55
N SER A 245 -0.49 -8.40 12.98
CA SER A 245 -0.88 -7.60 14.15
C SER A 245 -0.33 -8.10 15.49
N GLY A 246 0.09 -9.37 15.54
CA GLY A 246 0.67 -10.02 16.72
C GLY A 246 2.19 -9.95 16.81
N ILE A 247 2.87 -9.23 15.92
CA ILE A 247 4.32 -9.06 15.95
C ILE A 247 4.77 -8.28 17.19
N ASP A 248 5.83 -8.73 17.89
CA ASP A 248 6.44 -8.00 19.01
C ASP A 248 7.33 -6.81 18.55
N ASP A 249 6.97 -6.21 17.42
CA ASP A 249 7.63 -5.06 16.79
C ASP A 249 6.56 -4.07 16.32
N GLY A 250 5.86 -3.50 17.30
CA GLY A 250 4.75 -2.57 17.07
C GLY A 250 5.17 -1.30 16.31
N GLU A 251 6.43 -0.87 16.40
CA GLU A 251 6.95 0.28 15.67
C GLU A 251 7.05 -0.04 14.17
N ARG A 252 7.69 -1.15 13.81
CA ARG A 252 7.76 -1.60 12.40
C ARG A 252 6.36 -1.84 11.82
N PHE A 253 5.46 -2.40 12.63
CA PHE A 253 4.06 -2.58 12.24
C PHE A 253 3.36 -1.24 11.93
N GLY A 254 3.50 -0.25 12.81
CA GLY A 254 2.95 1.09 12.58
C GLY A 254 3.50 1.73 11.30
N GLU A 255 4.82 1.61 11.08
CA GLU A 255 5.49 2.19 9.93
C GLU A 255 5.10 1.51 8.60
N ILE A 256 4.98 0.18 8.55
CA ILE A 256 4.51 -0.49 7.32
C ILE A 256 3.06 -0.13 7.01
N MET A 257 2.23 0.02 8.04
CA MET A 257 0.83 0.44 7.89
C MET A 257 0.73 1.87 7.36
N ARG A 258 1.58 2.78 7.84
CA ARG A 258 1.74 4.14 7.28
C ARG A 258 2.14 4.08 5.78
N VAL A 259 3.05 3.20 5.39
CA VAL A 259 3.43 3.00 3.97
C VAL A 259 2.25 2.51 3.14
N ILE A 260 1.47 1.55 3.65
CA ILE A 260 0.27 1.01 2.99
C ILE A 260 -0.77 2.12 2.78
N GLY A 261 -1.07 2.91 3.83
CA GLY A 261 -1.96 4.06 3.75
C GLY A 261 -1.53 5.09 2.70
N ALA A 262 -0.23 5.43 2.68
CA ALA A 262 0.35 6.32 1.68
C ALA A 262 0.24 5.75 0.26
N CYS A 263 0.37 4.42 0.10
CA CYS A 263 0.17 3.74 -1.16
C CYS A 263 -1.26 3.96 -1.69
N TYR A 264 -2.28 3.68 -0.88
CA TYR A 264 -3.69 3.91 -1.24
C TYR A 264 -3.92 5.36 -1.68
N VAL A 265 -3.54 6.32 -0.85
CA VAL A 265 -3.78 7.74 -1.13
C VAL A 265 -3.04 8.20 -2.39
N THR A 266 -1.80 7.76 -2.61
CA THR A 266 -1.03 8.11 -3.80
C THR A 266 -1.70 7.61 -5.07
N ILE A 267 -2.18 6.35 -5.08
CA ILE A 267 -2.87 5.79 -6.24
C ILE A 267 -4.19 6.49 -6.49
N LEU A 268 -4.99 6.70 -5.44
CA LEU A 268 -6.28 7.39 -5.55
C LEU A 268 -6.09 8.81 -6.11
N ARG A 269 -5.07 9.55 -5.65
CA ARG A 269 -4.77 10.91 -6.14
C ARG A 269 -4.37 10.92 -7.62
N GLY A 270 -3.72 9.86 -8.10
CA GLY A 270 -3.41 9.70 -9.52
C GLY A 270 -4.61 9.33 -10.39
N LEU A 271 -5.63 8.68 -9.81
CA LEU A 271 -6.85 8.26 -10.53
C LEU A 271 -7.95 9.31 -10.53
N LEU A 272 -8.16 9.96 -9.38
CA LEU A 272 -9.34 10.74 -9.10
C LEU A 272 -9.09 12.24 -9.24
N PRO A 273 -10.11 13.01 -9.65
CA PRO A 273 -10.06 14.46 -9.57
C PRO A 273 -9.84 14.94 -8.12
N GLN A 274 -9.08 16.04 -7.94
CA GLN A 274 -8.75 16.60 -6.62
C GLN A 274 -9.97 16.93 -5.74
N ILE A 275 -11.11 17.25 -6.36
CA ILE A 275 -12.37 17.50 -5.64
C ILE A 275 -12.87 16.29 -4.84
N MET A 276 -12.46 15.05 -5.19
CA MET A 276 -12.82 13.83 -4.46
C MET A 276 -12.18 13.73 -3.07
N PHE A 277 -11.15 14.54 -2.79
CA PHE A 277 -10.42 14.57 -1.52
C PHE A 277 -10.88 15.70 -0.60
N LYS A 278 -11.96 16.40 -0.98
CA LYS A 278 -12.58 17.47 -0.20
C LYS A 278 -14.06 17.17 -0.08
N LYS A 279 -14.74 17.73 0.92
CA LYS A 279 -16.19 17.61 1.04
C LYS A 279 -16.86 18.17 -0.21
N VAL A 280 -17.64 17.35 -0.92
CA VAL A 280 -18.38 17.77 -2.12
C VAL A 280 -19.81 18.13 -1.75
N GLU A 281 -20.20 19.37 -2.00
CA GLU A 281 -21.58 19.85 -1.75
C GLU A 281 -22.45 19.81 -3.01
N ASN A 282 -21.82 20.00 -4.18
CA ASN A 282 -22.51 20.08 -5.46
C ASN A 282 -21.81 19.22 -6.52
N THR A 283 -22.59 18.67 -7.46
CA THR A 283 -22.07 17.83 -8.53
C THR A 283 -22.16 18.53 -9.89
N ASP A 284 -21.06 18.54 -10.63
CA ASP A 284 -21.02 18.97 -12.03
C ASP A 284 -21.10 17.76 -12.97
N LYS A 285 -21.82 17.90 -14.08
CA LYS A 285 -21.90 16.94 -15.19
C LYS A 285 -20.50 16.48 -15.66
N ASN A 286 -19.51 17.36 -15.69
CA ASN A 286 -18.14 16.99 -16.09
C ASN A 286 -17.49 16.03 -15.09
N LEU A 287 -17.64 16.29 -13.79
CA LEU A 287 -17.15 15.42 -12.73
C LEU A 287 -17.80 14.04 -12.81
N VAL A 288 -19.13 14.00 -12.91
CA VAL A 288 -19.90 12.75 -13.08
C VAL A 288 -19.42 11.98 -14.31
N LYS A 289 -19.19 12.65 -15.44
CA LYS A 289 -18.67 12.00 -16.66
C LYS A 289 -17.27 11.41 -16.46
N LYS A 290 -16.37 12.12 -15.77
CA LYS A 290 -15.02 11.64 -15.46
C LYS A 290 -15.06 10.41 -14.56
N LEU A 291 -15.84 10.43 -13.48
CA LEU A 291 -15.99 9.30 -12.56
C LEU A 291 -16.66 8.09 -13.23
N ASN A 292 -17.68 8.32 -14.08
CA ASN A 292 -18.25 7.26 -14.91
C ASN A 292 -17.20 6.59 -15.81
N THR A 293 -16.29 7.37 -16.39
CA THR A 293 -15.19 6.82 -17.20
C THR A 293 -14.27 5.93 -16.35
N ILE A 294 -13.95 6.36 -15.12
CA ILE A 294 -13.13 5.59 -14.18
C ILE A 294 -13.84 4.30 -13.76
N SER A 295 -15.13 4.37 -13.40
CA SER A 295 -15.93 3.20 -12.99
C SER A 295 -15.99 2.12 -14.06
N LYS A 296 -15.95 2.48 -15.36
CA LYS A 296 -15.88 1.50 -16.45
C LYS A 296 -14.52 0.80 -16.53
N GLN A 297 -13.43 1.51 -16.22
CA GLN A 297 -12.07 0.96 -16.20
C GLN A 297 -11.83 0.11 -14.94
N ILE A 298 -12.53 0.43 -13.85
CA ILE A 298 -12.39 -0.14 -12.52
C ILE A 298 -13.80 -0.40 -11.93
N PRO A 299 -14.52 -1.44 -12.41
CA PRO A 299 -15.91 -1.70 -12.01
C PRO A 299 -16.07 -2.03 -10.52
N ASN A 300 -15.02 -2.49 -9.85
CA ASN A 300 -15.02 -2.82 -8.43
C ASN A 300 -14.43 -1.71 -7.54
N PHE A 301 -14.31 -0.48 -8.05
CA PHE A 301 -13.71 0.63 -7.32
C PHE A 301 -14.30 0.81 -5.91
N LYS A 302 -15.63 0.72 -5.79
CA LYS A 302 -16.34 0.81 -4.51
C LYS A 302 -15.93 -0.31 -3.55
N GLN A 303 -15.95 -1.57 -4.00
CA GLN A 303 -15.63 -2.75 -3.19
C GLN A 303 -14.20 -2.69 -2.63
N VAL A 304 -13.24 -2.24 -3.44
CA VAL A 304 -11.85 -2.08 -2.99
C VAL A 304 -11.74 -0.96 -1.96
N LEU A 305 -12.49 0.14 -2.12
CA LEU A 305 -12.48 1.25 -1.19
C LEU A 305 -13.15 0.91 0.16
N GLU A 306 -14.22 0.11 0.14
CA GLU A 306 -14.86 -0.45 1.33
C GLU A 306 -13.88 -1.32 2.13
N ARG A 307 -13.16 -2.23 1.44
CA ARG A 307 -12.13 -3.06 2.08
C ARG A 307 -10.98 -2.22 2.63
N ALA A 308 -10.50 -1.24 1.86
CA ALA A 308 -9.45 -0.33 2.31
C ALA A 308 -9.87 0.45 3.57
N LEU A 309 -11.15 0.80 3.71
CA LEU A 309 -11.69 1.41 4.92
C LEU A 309 -11.70 0.46 6.11
N VAL A 310 -12.07 -0.81 5.91
CA VAL A 310 -12.05 -1.82 6.97
C VAL A 310 -10.61 -2.12 7.42
N VAL A 311 -9.68 -2.30 6.47
CA VAL A 311 -8.24 -2.38 6.75
C VAL A 311 -7.76 -1.12 7.47
N GLY A 312 -8.22 0.04 7.01
CA GLY A 312 -7.95 1.33 7.63
C GLY A 312 -8.36 1.36 9.10
N TYR A 313 -9.58 0.94 9.39
CA TYR A 313 -10.12 0.85 10.73
C TYR A 313 -9.38 -0.16 11.62
N ASN A 314 -9.05 -1.33 11.09
CA ASN A 314 -8.40 -2.39 11.85
C ASN A 314 -6.92 -2.11 12.14
N PHE A 315 -6.22 -1.45 11.21
CA PHE A 315 -4.75 -1.34 11.27
C PHE A 315 -4.22 0.08 11.11
N LEU A 316 -4.87 0.92 10.31
CA LEU A 316 -4.46 2.32 10.07
C LEU A 316 -5.08 3.31 11.06
N THR A 317 -5.58 2.88 12.21
CA THR A 317 -6.06 3.79 13.29
C THR A 317 -5.14 3.78 14.50
N ILE A 318 -4.04 3.01 14.42
CA ILE A 318 -3.01 2.96 15.44
C ILE A 318 -2.16 4.23 15.29
N GLY A 319 -2.51 5.27 16.06
CA GLY A 319 -1.83 6.57 16.09
C GLY A 319 -2.43 7.64 15.18
N ASP A 320 -2.07 8.90 15.46
CA ASP A 320 -2.67 10.10 14.86
C ASP A 320 -2.43 10.19 13.34
N VAL A 321 -1.21 9.84 12.89
CA VAL A 321 -0.83 9.92 11.47
C VAL A 321 -1.57 8.88 10.62
N CYS A 322 -1.73 7.67 11.14
CA CYS A 322 -2.42 6.60 10.42
C CYS A 322 -3.91 6.96 10.21
N SER A 323 -4.51 7.60 11.23
CA SER A 323 -5.90 8.05 11.23
C SER A 323 -6.22 9.00 10.07
N ALA A 324 -5.26 9.85 9.66
CA ALA A 324 -5.43 10.73 8.51
C ALA A 324 -5.70 9.97 7.19
N TYR A 325 -5.05 8.82 6.95
CA TYR A 325 -5.31 8.00 5.75
C TYR A 325 -6.76 7.48 5.75
N THR A 326 -7.21 6.98 6.88
CA THR A 326 -8.57 6.44 7.04
C THR A 326 -9.62 7.53 6.81
N ASN A 327 -9.39 8.76 7.29
CA ASN A 327 -10.25 9.91 7.02
C ASN A 327 -10.28 10.29 5.52
N ILE A 328 -9.14 10.24 4.83
CA ILE A 328 -9.07 10.48 3.38
C ILE A 328 -9.86 9.42 2.61
N LEU A 329 -9.67 8.14 2.94
CA LEU A 329 -10.40 7.03 2.33
C LEU A 329 -11.91 7.22 2.54
N GLN A 330 -12.32 7.63 3.73
CA GLN A 330 -13.71 7.87 4.08
C GLN A 330 -14.29 9.04 3.28
N THR A 331 -13.55 10.13 3.15
CA THR A 331 -13.95 11.29 2.33
C THR A 331 -14.16 10.89 0.87
N VAL A 332 -13.21 10.15 0.30
CA VAL A 332 -13.31 9.65 -1.08
C VAL A 332 -14.51 8.71 -1.25
N TYR A 333 -14.76 7.83 -0.28
CA TYR A 333 -15.89 6.90 -0.31
C TYR A 333 -17.23 7.62 -0.25
N CYS A 334 -17.41 8.53 0.72
CA CYS A 334 -18.63 9.32 0.86
C CYS A 334 -18.91 10.14 -0.41
N ASN A 335 -17.88 10.77 -0.98
CA ASN A 335 -18.01 11.51 -2.23
C ASN A 335 -18.37 10.58 -3.41
N TRP A 336 -17.79 9.38 -3.47
CA TRP A 336 -18.11 8.41 -4.51
C TRP A 336 -19.59 8.01 -4.44
N VAL A 337 -20.09 7.62 -3.26
CA VAL A 337 -21.50 7.25 -3.06
C VAL A 337 -22.43 8.44 -3.38
N PHE A 338 -22.09 9.64 -2.93
CA PHE A 338 -22.86 10.85 -3.22
C PHE A 338 -22.96 11.14 -4.72
N ILE A 339 -21.86 11.06 -5.46
CA ILE A 339 -21.82 11.45 -6.87
C ILE A 339 -22.35 10.33 -7.78
N MET A 340 -21.93 9.09 -7.53
CA MET A 340 -22.20 7.95 -8.41
C MET A 340 -23.56 7.30 -8.11
N GLU A 341 -23.95 7.25 -6.84
CA GLU A 341 -25.20 6.60 -6.40
C GLU A 341 -26.28 7.62 -6.03
N LYS A 342 -25.97 8.93 -6.11
CA LYS A 342 -26.89 10.02 -5.76
C LYS A 342 -27.48 9.89 -4.36
N THR A 343 -26.70 9.31 -3.44
CA THR A 343 -27.12 8.97 -2.09
C THR A 343 -26.17 9.60 -1.08
N SER A 344 -26.69 10.26 -0.05
CA SER A 344 -25.88 10.70 1.09
C SER A 344 -25.93 9.65 2.21
N ILE A 345 -24.82 9.50 2.93
CA ILE A 345 -24.73 8.59 4.08
C ILE A 345 -25.20 9.35 5.32
N ASP A 346 -26.33 8.92 5.90
CA ASP A 346 -26.78 9.41 7.21
C ASP A 346 -26.12 8.59 8.33
N PHE A 347 -25.10 9.15 8.97
CA PHE A 347 -24.35 8.51 10.07
C PHE A 347 -25.19 8.23 11.32
N LYS A 348 -26.43 8.74 11.40
CA LYS A 348 -27.37 8.43 12.49
C LYS A 348 -27.99 7.05 12.36
N LYS A 349 -28.09 6.50 11.15
CA LYS A 349 -28.75 5.21 10.89
C LYS A 349 -27.93 4.36 9.94
N LYS A 350 -27.52 3.17 10.39
CA LYS A 350 -26.79 2.21 9.54
C LYS A 350 -27.66 1.83 8.32
N PRO A 351 -27.17 2.02 7.08
CA PRO A 351 -27.84 1.50 5.90
C PRO A 351 -27.90 -0.03 5.94
N ALA A 352 -29.02 -0.63 5.51
CA ALA A 352 -29.13 -2.09 5.43
C ALA A 352 -28.11 -2.71 4.45
N SER A 353 -27.65 -1.94 3.47
CA SER A 353 -26.63 -2.33 2.50
C SER A 353 -25.21 -2.38 3.07
N PHE A 354 -24.93 -1.80 4.24
CA PHE A 354 -23.60 -1.85 4.83
C PHE A 354 -23.45 -3.08 5.72
N ASP A 355 -22.30 -3.76 5.67
CA ASP A 355 -21.93 -4.70 6.72
C ASP A 355 -21.57 -3.94 8.01
N GLN A 356 -21.36 -4.68 9.11
CA GLN A 356 -21.09 -4.05 10.41
C GLN A 356 -19.69 -3.42 10.48
N ASP A 357 -18.70 -4.04 9.85
CA ASP A 357 -17.30 -3.63 9.94
C ASP A 357 -17.04 -2.36 9.15
N LEU A 358 -17.56 -2.29 7.92
CA LEU A 358 -17.56 -1.08 7.09
C LEU A 358 -18.28 0.07 7.82
N TRP A 359 -19.40 -0.22 8.47
CA TRP A 359 -20.11 0.83 9.21
C TRP A 359 -19.32 1.35 10.41
N ASN A 360 -18.67 0.44 11.16
CA ASN A 360 -17.79 0.81 12.25
C ASN A 360 -16.61 1.65 11.74
N ALA A 361 -15.98 1.23 10.65
CA ALA A 361 -14.89 1.94 9.99
C ALA A 361 -15.29 3.36 9.58
N LEU A 362 -16.44 3.50 8.91
CA LEU A 362 -16.95 4.78 8.45
C LEU A 362 -17.29 5.73 9.60
N LYS A 363 -17.87 5.22 10.70
CA LYS A 363 -18.17 6.01 11.89
C LYS A 363 -16.91 6.45 12.60
N HIS A 364 -15.96 5.54 12.77
CA HIS A 364 -14.68 5.84 13.40
C HIS A 364 -13.94 6.91 12.59
N ALA A 365 -13.84 6.75 11.27
CA ALA A 365 -13.23 7.73 10.39
C ALA A 365 -13.88 9.13 10.48
N ALA A 366 -15.20 9.18 10.68
CA ALA A 366 -15.96 10.43 10.85
C ALA A 366 -15.66 11.14 12.17
N SER A 367 -15.20 10.40 13.19
CA SER A 367 -14.90 10.93 14.52
C SER A 367 -13.48 11.44 14.67
N ILE A 368 -12.60 11.16 13.70
CA ILE A 368 -11.22 11.68 13.69
C ILE A 368 -11.29 13.20 13.52
N ASP A 369 -10.67 13.93 14.45
CA ASP A 369 -10.68 15.38 14.41
C ASP A 369 -9.93 15.88 13.17
N LYS A 370 -10.52 16.85 12.47
CA LYS A 370 -9.89 17.44 11.29
C LYS A 370 -8.71 18.32 11.68
N ASP A 371 -8.79 18.95 12.84
CA ASP A 371 -7.72 19.82 13.32
C ASP A 371 -6.49 18.97 13.75
N GLU A 372 -6.70 17.70 14.15
CA GLU A 372 -5.62 16.71 14.37
C GLU A 372 -4.98 16.24 13.04
N ILE A 373 -5.72 16.29 11.94
CA ILE A 373 -5.18 16.01 10.60
C ILE A 373 -4.36 17.21 10.10
N ASP A 374 -4.82 18.42 10.40
CA ASP A 374 -4.17 19.68 10.00
C ASP A 374 -2.85 19.93 10.76
N CYS A 375 -2.60 19.37 11.95
CA CYS A 375 -1.22 19.38 12.49
C CYS A 375 -0.21 18.54 11.68
N GLY A 376 -0.69 17.73 10.73
CA GLY A 376 0.07 17.08 9.66
C GLY A 376 0.03 17.80 8.30
N ASP A 377 -0.49 19.04 8.22
CA ASP A 377 -0.92 19.81 7.02
C ASP A 377 0.05 19.95 5.83
N THR A 378 1.25 19.39 5.90
CA THR A 378 2.24 19.45 4.82
C THR A 378 2.82 18.10 4.42
N GLU A 379 2.44 17.00 5.09
CA GLU A 379 2.84 15.68 4.62
C GLU A 379 2.08 15.37 3.32
N THR A 380 2.73 15.66 2.21
CA THR A 380 2.44 14.99 0.95
C THR A 380 2.50 13.49 1.26
N PHE A 381 1.35 12.84 1.46
CA PHE A 381 1.20 11.39 1.52
C PHE A 381 1.80 10.79 0.25
N ASP A 382 3.12 10.65 0.25
CA ASP A 382 3.96 10.30 -0.87
C ASP A 382 4.51 8.93 -0.56
N PHE A 383 3.85 7.94 -1.16
CA PHE A 383 4.22 6.55 -1.02
C PHE A 383 5.72 6.29 -1.22
N MET A 384 6.38 6.99 -2.15
CA MET A 384 7.81 6.77 -2.40
C MET A 384 8.69 7.37 -1.30
N LYS A 385 8.26 8.47 -0.67
CA LYS A 385 8.94 9.03 0.51
C LYS A 385 8.80 8.04 1.68
N GLU A 386 7.59 7.56 1.94
CA GLU A 386 7.30 6.63 3.03
C GLU A 386 8.04 5.31 2.88
N LEU A 387 7.95 4.70 1.69
CA LEU A 387 8.61 3.44 1.41
C LEU A 387 10.13 3.54 1.54
N ARG A 388 10.73 4.67 1.15
CA ARG A 388 12.18 4.90 1.34
C ARG A 388 12.55 5.04 2.81
N SER A 389 11.72 5.73 3.60
CA SER A 389 11.92 5.89 5.04
C SER A 389 11.88 4.52 5.72
N TYR A 390 10.80 3.78 5.50
CA TYR A 390 10.63 2.41 6.00
C TYR A 390 11.80 1.51 5.62
N LYS A 391 12.15 1.47 4.32
CA LYS A 391 13.26 0.66 3.82
C LYS A 391 14.59 1.01 4.48
N GLY A 392 14.83 2.29 4.76
CA GLY A 392 16.07 2.75 5.40
C GLY A 392 16.20 2.30 6.85
N GLN A 393 15.08 2.08 7.54
CA GLN A 393 15.04 1.67 8.95
C GLN A 393 15.00 0.15 9.10
N TYR A 394 14.12 -0.53 8.36
CA TYR A 394 13.78 -1.94 8.61
C TYR A 394 14.22 -2.91 7.51
N GLY A 395 14.74 -2.39 6.39
CA GLY A 395 14.83 -3.17 5.15
C GLY A 395 13.48 -3.25 4.45
N LEU A 396 13.40 -4.01 3.35
CA LEU A 396 12.15 -4.13 2.58
C LEU A 396 12.13 -5.41 1.75
N GLY A 397 11.22 -6.31 2.07
CA GLY A 397 10.98 -7.56 1.39
C GLY A 397 12.13 -8.54 1.52
N GLY A 398 12.08 -9.61 0.74
CA GLY A 398 13.06 -10.68 0.79
C GLY A 398 12.41 -12.06 0.73
N ASP A 399 13.15 -13.04 1.21
CA ASP A 399 12.76 -14.44 1.29
C ASP A 399 13.34 -15.14 2.52
N ALA A 400 13.71 -14.36 3.56
CA ALA A 400 14.35 -14.91 4.75
C ALA A 400 13.42 -15.83 5.53
N HIS A 401 12.11 -15.56 5.45
CA HIS A 401 11.07 -16.31 6.16
C HIS A 401 10.37 -17.36 5.28
N ASP A 402 10.78 -17.50 4.02
CA ASP A 402 10.27 -18.52 3.11
C ASP A 402 10.88 -19.89 3.45
N LEU A 403 10.19 -20.66 4.30
CA LEU A 403 10.66 -21.98 4.76
C LEU A 403 10.81 -23.01 3.64
N SER A 404 10.19 -22.77 2.47
CA SER A 404 10.40 -23.63 1.30
C SER A 404 11.84 -23.53 0.76
N LYS A 405 12.54 -22.42 1.08
CA LYS A 405 13.93 -22.19 0.68
C LYS A 405 14.95 -22.63 1.72
N TRP A 406 14.50 -22.94 2.93
CA TRP A 406 15.39 -23.44 3.97
C TRP A 406 15.90 -24.84 3.62
N THR A 407 17.13 -25.16 4.00
CA THR A 407 17.62 -26.53 3.83
C THR A 407 16.89 -27.47 4.78
N ARG A 408 16.91 -28.77 4.49
CA ARG A 408 16.35 -29.77 5.41
C ARG A 408 17.04 -29.74 6.78
N SER A 409 18.35 -29.50 6.81
CA SER A 409 19.12 -29.34 8.05
C SER A 409 18.68 -28.11 8.85
N ASP A 410 18.45 -26.98 8.17
CA ASP A 410 17.98 -25.76 8.85
C ASP A 410 16.60 -25.99 9.46
N ARG A 411 15.68 -26.62 8.72
CA ARG A 411 14.35 -26.94 9.25
C ARG A 411 14.40 -27.92 10.41
N ALA A 412 15.22 -28.97 10.30
CA ALA A 412 15.37 -29.99 11.33
C ALA A 412 15.90 -29.42 12.66
N ALA A 413 16.70 -28.35 12.62
CA ALA A 413 17.20 -27.68 13.82
C ALA A 413 16.07 -27.13 14.72
N TYR A 414 14.90 -26.85 14.14
CA TYR A 414 13.69 -26.37 14.81
C TYR A 414 12.55 -27.39 14.79
N SER A 415 12.81 -28.66 14.48
CA SER A 415 11.78 -29.70 14.49
C SER A 415 11.25 -29.97 15.91
N LEU A 416 9.95 -30.25 16.03
CA LEU A 416 9.31 -30.63 17.29
C LEU A 416 9.99 -31.85 17.95
N ASP A 417 10.49 -32.78 17.14
CA ASP A 417 11.20 -33.99 17.60
C ASP A 417 12.42 -33.67 18.46
N ARG A 418 13.07 -32.52 18.21
CA ARG A 418 14.21 -32.06 19.02
C ARG A 418 13.79 -31.61 20.42
N PHE A 419 12.60 -31.02 20.53
CA PHE A 419 12.03 -30.53 21.78
C PHE A 419 11.24 -31.60 22.56
N ASN A 420 10.85 -32.70 21.90
CA ASN A 420 10.17 -33.85 22.52
C ASN A 420 11.10 -34.76 23.35
N THR A 421 12.37 -34.39 23.55
CA THR A 421 13.20 -35.02 24.58
C THR A 421 12.75 -34.53 25.96
N LEU A 422 11.77 -35.25 26.49
CA LEU A 422 11.14 -35.13 27.82
C LEU A 422 12.13 -35.02 29.01
N ASP A 423 13.43 -35.21 28.79
CA ASP A 423 14.47 -35.04 29.81
C ASP A 423 14.85 -33.56 30.07
N SER A 424 14.44 -32.62 29.22
CA SER A 424 14.81 -31.20 29.34
C SER A 424 13.75 -30.29 30.01
N LEU A 425 12.57 -30.82 30.33
CA LEU A 425 11.43 -30.05 30.89
C LEU A 425 11.24 -30.19 32.41
N TRP A 426 12.21 -30.80 33.12
CA TRP A 426 12.22 -30.94 34.59
C TRP A 426 13.30 -30.08 35.29
N PHE A 427 13.69 -28.93 34.72
CA PHE A 427 14.62 -27.99 35.36
C PHE A 427 14.10 -26.57 35.43
#